data_AF-A0A2G2X9Q7-F1
#
_entry.id   AF-A0A2G2X9Q7-F1
#
_cell.length_a   1.000
_cell.length_b   1.000
_cell.length_c   1.000
_cell.angle_alpha   90.00
_cell.angle_beta   90.00
_cell.angle_gamma   90.00
#
_symmetry.space_group_name_H-M   'P 1'
#
loop_
_entity.id
_entity.type
_entity.pdbx_description
1 polymer ?
#
loop_
_entity_poly.entity_id
_entity_poly.type
_entity_poly.pdbx_seq_one_letter_code
_entity_poly.pdbx_strand_id
1 'polypeptide(L)'
;MAGSLIRLHLHDCFAQGCDASNLLDEAPSIDSEKNVFPNLGSVRGFGIIEDAKREVEKICPGVVSCVDILFQLEMYQLLPMLPSNSKRMKCLAELIQKEPTWTR
;
A
#
# COMPACT_ATOMS: atom_id res chain seq x y z
N MET A 1 12.45 -4.92 -1.95
CA MET A 1 12.02 -4.30 -0.66
C MET A 1 10.84 -5.02 0.03
N ALA A 2 10.47 -6.21 -0.45
CA ALA A 2 9.27 -6.95 -0.06
C ALA A 2 9.10 -7.19 1.45
N GLY A 3 10.17 -7.53 2.19
CA GLY A 3 10.05 -7.86 3.61
C GLY A 3 9.56 -6.70 4.49
N SER A 4 9.82 -5.45 4.11
CA SER A 4 9.32 -4.29 4.85
C SER A 4 7.83 -4.06 4.62
N LEU A 5 7.36 -4.26 3.38
CA LEU A 5 5.95 -4.09 3.01
C LEU A 5 5.09 -5.17 3.68
N ILE A 6 5.47 -6.45 3.56
CA ILE A 6 4.77 -7.56 4.23
C ILE A 6 4.60 -7.27 5.73
N ARG A 7 5.63 -6.70 6.37
CA ARG A 7 5.53 -6.30 7.77
C ARG A 7 4.55 -5.14 7.98
N LEU A 8 4.58 -4.12 7.13
CA LEU A 8 3.61 -3.01 7.16
C LEU A 8 2.16 -3.53 7.04
N HIS A 9 1.86 -4.40 6.08
CA HIS A 9 0.52 -4.98 5.93
C HIS A 9 0.13 -5.90 7.08
N LEU A 10 1.05 -6.71 7.60
CA LEU A 10 0.80 -7.49 8.81
C LEU A 10 0.39 -6.58 9.98
N HIS A 11 1.14 -5.48 10.19
CA HIS A 11 0.88 -4.55 11.28
C HIS A 11 -0.42 -3.76 11.08
N ASP A 12 -0.78 -3.42 9.84
CA ASP A 12 -2.09 -2.83 9.49
C ASP A 12 -3.22 -3.83 9.81
N CYS A 13 -3.18 -5.03 9.23
CA CYS A 13 -4.23 -6.03 9.42
C CYS A 13 -4.40 -6.54 10.86
N PHE A 14 -3.33 -6.54 11.68
CA PHE A 14 -3.42 -6.92 13.09
C PHE A 14 -4.02 -5.81 13.97
N ALA A 15 -3.91 -4.55 13.56
CA ALA A 15 -4.49 -3.41 14.24
C ALA A 15 -5.88 -3.13 13.65
N GLN A 16 -6.93 -3.66 14.26
CA GLN A 16 -8.33 -3.37 13.90
C GLN A 16 -8.78 -3.72 12.45
N GLY A 17 -7.89 -4.22 11.59
CA GLY A 17 -8.21 -4.75 10.26
C GLY A 17 -7.34 -4.13 9.16
N CYS A 18 -7.42 -4.65 7.94
CA CYS A 18 -6.64 -4.13 6.81
C CYS A 18 -7.33 -2.89 6.21
N ASP A 19 -7.17 -1.74 6.86
CA ASP A 19 -7.86 -0.50 6.48
C ASP A 19 -6.90 0.67 6.15
N ALA A 20 -5.59 0.42 6.13
CA ALA A 20 -4.54 1.40 5.88
C ALA A 20 -4.44 2.51 6.94
N SER A 21 -5.01 2.30 8.13
CA SER A 21 -4.88 3.20 9.29
C SER A 21 -3.42 3.43 9.67
N ASN A 22 -2.55 2.44 9.50
CA ASN A 22 -1.12 2.55 9.82
C ASN A 22 -0.36 3.51 8.88
N LEU A 23 -0.99 3.95 7.78
CA LEU A 23 -0.42 4.96 6.87
C LEU A 23 -0.70 6.39 7.34
N LEU A 24 -1.66 6.60 8.24
CA LEU A 24 -2.06 7.93 8.69
C LEU A 24 -0.98 8.55 9.57
N ASP A 25 -0.61 9.79 9.26
CA ASP A 25 0.27 10.59 10.10
C ASP A 25 -0.49 11.24 11.25
N GLU A 26 0.27 11.68 12.25
CA GLU A 26 -0.28 12.33 13.42
C GLU A 26 -0.94 13.66 13.04
N ALA A 27 -2.14 13.88 13.57
CA ALA A 27 -2.94 15.07 13.34
C ALA A 27 -3.69 15.44 14.64
N PRO A 28 -4.26 16.65 14.76
CA PRO A 28 -4.90 17.10 16.01
C PRO A 28 -5.97 16.17 16.59
N SER A 29 -6.56 15.29 15.78
CA SER A 29 -7.55 14.29 16.19
C SER A 29 -7.14 12.86 15.86
N ILE A 30 -5.88 12.61 15.50
CA ILE A 30 -5.37 11.31 15.06
C ILE A 30 -4.04 11.05 15.76
N ASP A 31 -4.06 10.12 16.71
CA ASP A 31 -2.84 9.52 17.25
C ASP A 31 -2.34 8.47 16.25
N SER A 32 -1.20 8.72 15.62
CA SER A 32 -0.71 7.84 14.56
C SER A 32 -0.27 6.48 15.10
N GLU A 33 -0.72 5.41 14.44
CA GLU A 33 -0.24 4.05 14.71
C GLU A 33 1.26 3.90 14.41
N LYS A 34 1.87 4.79 13.62
CA LYS A 34 3.32 4.79 13.39
C LYS A 34 4.10 5.00 14.69
N ASN A 35 3.49 5.63 15.69
CA ASN A 35 4.12 5.97 16.96
C ASN A 35 3.93 4.90 18.05
N VAL A 36 3.14 3.85 17.81
CA VAL A 36 2.99 2.78 18.80
C VAL A 36 4.27 1.95 18.91
N PHE A 37 4.55 1.40 20.08
CA PHE A 37 5.80 0.66 20.36
C PHE A 37 6.18 -0.41 19.31
N PRO A 38 5.24 -1.20 18.74
CA PRO A 38 5.57 -2.17 17.69
C PRO A 38 6.02 -1.54 16.36
N ASN A 39 5.63 -0.29 16.08
CA ASN A 39 5.82 0.39 14.81
C ASN A 39 6.95 1.42 14.84
N LEU A 40 7.11 2.10 15.98
CA LEU A 40 8.04 3.22 16.17
C LEU A 40 9.48 2.82 15.86
N GLY A 41 10.08 3.48 14.87
CA GLY A 41 11.44 3.19 14.41
C GLY A 41 11.62 1.80 13.78
N SER A 42 10.53 1.12 13.44
CA SER A 42 10.54 -0.30 13.09
C SER A 42 9.86 -0.58 11.74
N VAL A 43 8.60 -0.21 11.59
CA VAL A 43 7.85 -0.34 10.34
C VAL A 43 8.34 0.73 9.36
N ARG A 44 8.49 0.36 8.09
CA ARG A 44 9.08 1.21 7.04
C ARG A 44 8.51 0.85 5.67
N GLY A 45 8.70 1.75 4.70
CA GLY A 45 8.17 1.57 3.34
C GLY A 45 7.01 2.51 2.99
N PHE A 46 6.61 3.41 3.91
CA PHE A 46 5.53 4.39 3.71
C PHE A 46 5.68 5.21 2.41
N GLY A 47 6.89 5.71 2.14
CA GLY A 47 7.15 6.50 0.93
C GLY A 47 6.88 5.75 -0.38
N ILE A 48 7.10 4.43 -0.42
CA ILE A 48 6.77 3.61 -1.61
C ILE A 48 5.26 3.60 -1.83
N ILE A 49 4.48 3.49 -0.75
CA ILE A 49 3.01 3.51 -0.82
C ILE A 49 2.50 4.89 -1.24
N GLU A 50 3.07 5.96 -0.69
CA GLU A 50 2.73 7.34 -1.07
C GLU A 50 3.05 7.64 -2.53
N ASP A 51 4.21 7.19 -3.02
CA ASP A 51 4.62 7.35 -4.41
C ASP A 51 3.70 6.56 -5.35
N ALA A 52 3.41 5.30 -5.01
CA ALA A 52 2.46 4.47 -5.75
C ALA A 52 1.06 5.08 -5.77
N LYS A 53 0.58 5.61 -4.63
CA LYS A 53 -0.71 6.29 -4.53
C LYS A 53 -0.74 7.55 -5.40
N ARG A 54 0.31 8.35 -5.35
CA ARG A 54 0.43 9.56 -6.17
C ARG A 54 0.43 9.24 -7.66
N GLU A 55 1.08 8.18 -8.09
CA GLU A 55 1.09 7.78 -9.50
C GLU A 55 -0.24 7.17 -9.94
N VAL A 56 -0.89 6.35 -9.12
CA VAL A 56 -2.18 5.74 -9.50
C VAL A 56 -3.29 6.78 -9.54
N GLU A 57 -3.27 7.79 -8.69
CA GLU A 57 -4.25 8.89 -8.73
C GLU A 57 -4.11 9.75 -10.00
N LYS A 58 -2.94 9.80 -10.63
CA LYS A 58 -2.76 10.43 -11.96
C LYS A 58 -3.39 9.60 -13.08
N ILE A 59 -3.41 8.28 -12.92
CA ILE A 59 -3.95 7.33 -13.91
C ILE A 59 -5.46 7.24 -13.76
N CYS A 60 -5.95 7.04 -12.53
CA CYS A 60 -7.36 6.88 -12.23
C CYS A 60 -7.73 7.43 -10.84
N PRO A 61 -8.11 8.71 -10.78
CA PRO A 61 -8.37 9.37 -9.51
C PRO A 61 -9.55 8.74 -8.76
N GLY A 62 -9.36 8.48 -7.47
CA GLY A 62 -10.38 7.95 -6.56
C GLY A 62 -10.82 6.51 -6.81
N VAL A 63 -10.09 5.74 -7.62
CA VAL A 63 -10.48 4.36 -7.99
C VAL A 63 -9.83 3.31 -7.08
N VAL A 64 -8.54 3.49 -6.79
CA VAL A 64 -7.69 2.52 -6.08
C VAL A 64 -7.48 2.98 -4.64
N SER A 65 -7.80 2.13 -3.66
CA SER A 65 -7.58 2.46 -2.25
C SER A 65 -6.12 2.25 -1.82
N CYS A 66 -5.71 2.81 -0.69
CA CYS A 66 -4.37 2.57 -0.14
C CYS A 66 -4.16 1.10 0.27
N VAL A 67 -5.22 0.43 0.73
CA VAL A 67 -5.23 -1.01 1.04
C VAL A 67 -4.95 -1.83 -0.22
N ASP A 68 -5.58 -1.48 -1.35
CA ASP A 68 -5.33 -2.15 -2.63
C ASP A 68 -3.86 -2.02 -3.06
N ILE A 69 -3.23 -0.86 -2.80
CA ILE A 69 -1.80 -0.62 -3.12
C ILE A 69 -0.89 -1.46 -2.22
N LEU A 70 -1.13 -1.46 -0.90
CA LEU A 70 -0.38 -2.29 0.05
C LEU A 70 -0.40 -3.76 -0.37
N PHE A 71 -1.61 -4.28 -0.63
CA PHE A 71 -1.80 -5.66 -1.07
C PHE A 71 -1.13 -5.93 -2.42
N GLN A 72 -1.31 -5.05 -3.40
CA GLN A 72 -0.79 -5.23 -4.76
C GLN A 72 0.75 -5.25 -4.80
N LEU A 73 1.41 -4.38 -4.04
CA LEU A 73 2.88 -4.28 -4.03
C LEU A 73 3.53 -5.48 -3.31
N GLU A 74 2.83 -6.11 -2.38
CA GLU A 74 3.29 -7.33 -1.71
C GLU A 74 3.03 -8.58 -2.54
N MET A 75 1.89 -8.66 -3.21
CA MET A 75 1.44 -9.86 -3.91
C MET A 75 1.91 -9.98 -5.35
N TYR A 76 2.58 -8.99 -5.93
CA TYR A 76 2.91 -9.01 -7.36
C TYR A 76 3.72 -10.25 -7.81
N GLN A 77 4.60 -10.78 -6.96
CA GLN A 77 5.34 -12.03 -7.27
C GLN A 77 4.45 -13.28 -7.37
N LEU A 78 3.22 -13.21 -6.84
CA LEU A 78 2.25 -14.30 -6.84
C LEU A 78 1.07 -14.07 -7.81
N LEU A 79 0.94 -12.89 -8.40
CA LEU A 79 -0.31 -12.44 -9.04
C LEU A 79 -0.29 -12.20 -10.56
N PRO A 80 0.44 -12.95 -11.42
CA PRO A 80 0.19 -12.86 -12.86
C PRO A 80 -1.12 -13.56 -13.32
N MET A 81 -2.03 -13.93 -12.41
CA MET A 81 -3.10 -14.91 -12.71
C MET A 81 -4.56 -14.43 -12.57
N LEU A 82 -4.85 -13.15 -12.28
CA LEU A 82 -6.25 -12.70 -12.16
C LEU A 82 -6.67 -11.79 -13.33
N PRO A 83 -7.26 -12.35 -14.41
CA PRO A 83 -7.87 -11.56 -15.47
C PRO A 83 -9.15 -10.91 -14.92
N SER A 84 -9.01 -9.73 -14.32
CA SER A 84 -10.14 -8.92 -13.86
C SER A 84 -10.31 -7.70 -14.75
N ASN A 85 -11.51 -7.55 -15.31
CA ASN A 85 -11.88 -6.39 -16.13
C ASN A 85 -12.26 -5.15 -15.30
N SER A 86 -12.11 -5.21 -13.97
CA SER A 86 -12.44 -4.09 -13.09
C SER A 86 -11.55 -2.88 -13.39
N LYS A 87 -12.12 -1.67 -13.24
CA LYS A 87 -11.35 -0.43 -13.38
C LYS A 87 -10.14 -0.41 -12.44
N ARG A 88 -10.30 -0.93 -11.21
CA ARG A 88 -9.23 -1.06 -10.21
C ARG A 88 -8.04 -1.87 -10.73
N MET A 89 -8.30 -3.07 -11.26
CA MET A 89 -7.21 -3.94 -11.74
C MET A 89 -6.51 -3.40 -12.98
N LYS A 90 -7.24 -2.69 -13.86
CA LYS A 90 -6.62 -1.97 -14.99
C LYS A 90 -5.67 -0.87 -14.52
N CYS A 91 -6.09 -0.08 -13.53
CA CYS A 91 -5.23 0.95 -12.93
C CYS A 91 -3.97 0.37 -12.29
N LEU A 92 -4.13 -0.68 -11.49
CA LEU A 92 -3.01 -1.32 -10.81
C LEU A 92 -2.03 -1.94 -11.81
N ALA A 93 -2.52 -2.54 -12.90
CA ALA A 93 -1.68 -3.04 -13.98
C ALA A 93 -0.89 -1.92 -14.66
N GLU A 94 -1.52 -0.77 -14.93
CA GLU A 94 -0.85 0.39 -15.52
C GLU A 94 0.19 1.01 -14.56
N LEU A 95 -0.13 1.09 -13.27
CA LEU A 95 0.79 1.54 -12.21
C LEU A 95 2.08 0.71 -12.19
N ILE A 96 1.95 -0.61 -12.21
CA ILE A 96 3.10 -1.53 -12.15
C ILE A 96 3.96 -1.45 -13.41
N GLN A 97 3.33 -1.23 -14.58
CA GLN A 97 4.06 -1.04 -15.83
C GLN A 97 4.89 0.25 -15.82
N LYS A 98 4.45 1.28 -15.07
CA LYS A 98 5.12 2.57 -14.99
C LYS A 98 6.37 2.54 -14.09
N GLU A 99 6.31 1.82 -12.97
CA GLU A 99 7.37 1.77 -11.96
C GLU A 99 7.65 0.32 -11.51
N PRO A 100 8.41 -0.46 -12.29
CA PRO A 100 8.68 -1.87 -12.00
C PRO A 100 9.62 -2.09 -10.80
N THR A 101 10.14 -1.01 -10.22
CA THR A 101 11.10 -1.03 -9.11
C THR A 101 10.43 -1.26 -7.76
N TRP A 102 9.19 -0.81 -7.57
CA TRP A 102 8.41 -1.03 -6.34
C TRP A 102 8.08 -2.51 -6.13
N THR A 103 8.03 -3.27 -7.22
CA THR A 103 7.74 -4.70 -7.24
C THR A 103 8.99 -5.60 -7.12
N ARG A 104 10.18 -5.02 -6.92
CA ARG A 104 11.48 -5.72 -6.83
C ARG A 104 12.05 -5.69 -5.39
#